data_AF-A0A8B8P8M7-F1
#
_entry.id   AF-A0A8B8P8M7-F1
#
_cell.length_a   1.000
_cell.length_b   1.000
_cell.length_c   1.000
_cell.angle_alpha   90.00
_cell.angle_beta   90.00
_cell.angle_gamma   90.00
#
_symmetry.space_group_name_H-M   'P 1'
#
loop_
_entity.id
_entity.type
_entity.pdbx_description
1 polymer ?
#
loop_
_entity_poly.entity_id
_entity_poly.type
_entity_poly.pdbx_seq_one_letter_code
_entity_poly.pdbx_strand_id
1 'polypeptide(L)'
;MEERTGNPMTTPKSTQELAVEGQKHLEDTIESAFHILSSMNDELCNPSLWSAPSSASGGSLLLNGDSSSDSSHHLDFAGSGGGALDEARLRYKNSVASLRAVLAAIPTSRKAKSFDPGASMSSSIPLVDQVEMESLEEQASNLRKALVEKNKHLKLLIDQLRELIADVSTWQSPCSV
;
A
#
# COMPACT_ATOMS: atom_id res chain seq x y z
N MET A 1 -49.91 -10.25 -11.45
CA MET A 1 -49.25 -8.93 -11.36
C MET A 1 -47.87 -9.18 -10.81
N GLU A 2 -46.86 -9.08 -11.66
CA GLU A 2 -45.46 -9.38 -11.35
C GLU A 2 -44.86 -8.27 -10.49
N GLU A 3 -44.30 -8.63 -9.33
CA GLU A 3 -43.45 -7.73 -8.55
C GLU A 3 -42.05 -7.67 -9.18
N ARG A 4 -41.74 -6.50 -9.74
CA ARG A 4 -40.43 -6.14 -10.25
C ARG A 4 -39.53 -5.79 -9.07
N THR A 5 -38.77 -6.77 -8.60
CA THR A 5 -37.68 -6.59 -7.64
C THR A 5 -36.67 -5.60 -8.25
N GLY A 6 -36.65 -4.38 -7.71
CA GLY A 6 -35.70 -3.36 -8.11
C GLY A 6 -34.30 -3.77 -7.65
N ASN A 7 -33.44 -4.13 -8.61
CA ASN A 7 -32.00 -4.14 -8.37
C ASN A 7 -31.57 -2.74 -7.91
N PRO A 8 -30.76 -2.61 -6.84
CA PRO A 8 -30.09 -1.34 -6.58
C PRO A 8 -29.14 -1.09 -7.74
N MET A 9 -29.47 -0.09 -8.55
CA MET A 9 -28.63 0.43 -9.62
C MET A 9 -27.37 1.02 -8.98
N THR A 10 -26.34 0.20 -8.79
CA THR A 10 -25.03 0.70 -8.35
C THR A 10 -24.47 1.51 -9.50
N THR A 11 -24.29 2.81 -9.27
CA THR A 11 -23.60 3.68 -10.20
C THR A 11 -22.21 3.11 -10.47
N PRO A 12 -21.70 3.16 -11.72
CA PRO A 12 -20.37 2.68 -12.01
C PRO A 12 -19.36 3.50 -11.20
N LYS A 13 -18.69 2.87 -10.22
CA LYS A 13 -17.63 3.50 -9.43
C LYS A 13 -16.54 4.04 -10.35
N SER A 14 -16.09 5.26 -10.09
CA SER A 14 -14.99 5.87 -10.83
C SER A 14 -13.70 5.07 -10.64
N THR A 15 -12.80 5.07 -11.63
CA THR A 15 -11.48 4.43 -11.49
C THR A 15 -10.72 4.97 -10.27
N GLN A 16 -10.87 6.26 -9.94
CA GLN A 16 -10.26 6.86 -8.75
C GLN A 16 -10.85 6.28 -7.45
N GLU A 17 -12.17 6.11 -7.38
CA GLU A 17 -12.84 5.51 -6.21
C GLU A 17 -12.41 4.05 -6.01
N LEU A 18 -12.31 3.31 -7.11
CA LEU A 18 -11.79 1.93 -7.10
C LEU A 18 -10.33 1.89 -6.65
N ALA A 19 -9.51 2.87 -7.01
CA ALA A 19 -8.11 2.93 -6.56
C ALA A 19 -8.01 3.16 -5.05
N VAL A 20 -8.78 4.11 -4.50
CA VAL A 20 -8.82 4.39 -3.06
C VAL A 20 -9.37 3.18 -2.29
N GLU A 21 -10.45 2.57 -2.79
CA GLU A 21 -11.01 1.35 -2.20
C GLU A 21 -10.00 0.18 -2.26
N GLY A 22 -9.28 0.04 -3.37
CA GLY A 22 -8.23 -0.97 -3.53
C GLY A 22 -7.08 -0.78 -2.55
N GLN A 23 -6.66 0.46 -2.30
CA GLN A 23 -5.64 0.77 -1.30
C GLN A 23 -6.10 0.34 0.10
N LYS A 24 -7.34 0.66 0.48
CA LYS A 24 -7.89 0.24 1.77
C LYS A 24 -7.88 -1.29 1.93
N HIS A 25 -8.39 -2.03 0.95
CA HIS A 25 -8.41 -3.50 1.02
C HIS A 25 -7.01 -4.12 1.06
N LEU A 26 -6.01 -3.45 0.45
CA LEU A 26 -4.61 -3.86 0.55
C LEU A 26 -4.08 -3.69 1.97
N GLU A 27 -4.34 -2.56 2.61
CA GLU A 27 -3.98 -2.31 4.01
C GLU A 27 -4.64 -3.33 4.95
N ASP A 28 -5.96 -3.58 4.80
CA ASP A 28 -6.70 -4.58 5.57
C ASP A 28 -6.14 -6.01 5.36
N THR A 29 -5.64 -6.31 4.15
CA THR A 29 -4.98 -7.58 3.83
C THR A 29 -3.66 -7.73 4.58
N ILE A 30 -2.85 -6.66 4.60
CA ILE A 30 -1.55 -6.64 5.29
C ILE A 30 -1.77 -6.79 6.79
N GLU A 31 -2.70 -6.04 7.38
CA GLU A 31 -3.03 -6.11 8.79
C GLU A 31 -3.52 -7.51 9.20
N SER A 32 -4.44 -8.08 8.41
CA SER A 32 -4.93 -9.44 8.67
C SER A 32 -3.81 -10.49 8.57
N ALA A 33 -2.88 -10.34 7.62
CA ALA A 33 -1.72 -11.21 7.50
C ALA A 33 -0.78 -11.10 8.72
N PHE A 34 -0.57 -9.88 9.21
CA PHE A 34 0.21 -9.64 10.42
C PHE A 34 -0.44 -10.29 11.65
N HIS A 35 -1.77 -10.22 11.77
CA HIS A 35 -2.51 -10.90 12.82
C HIS A 35 -2.38 -12.42 12.74
N ILE A 36 -2.45 -13.02 11.54
CA ILE A 36 -2.21 -14.47 11.37
C ILE A 36 -0.83 -14.83 11.91
N LEU A 37 0.22 -14.10 11.49
CA LEU A 37 1.59 -14.38 11.94
C LEU A 37 1.75 -14.20 13.45
N SER A 38 1.17 -13.14 14.01
CA SER A 38 1.20 -12.89 15.46
C SER A 38 0.46 -13.97 16.23
N SER A 39 -0.74 -14.35 15.83
CA SER A 39 -1.51 -15.44 16.48
C SER A 39 -0.80 -16.78 16.37
N MET A 40 -0.19 -17.09 15.22
CA MET A 40 0.65 -18.29 15.08
C MET A 40 1.85 -18.23 16.01
N ASN A 41 2.51 -17.07 16.11
CA ASN A 41 3.63 -16.89 17.01
C ASN A 41 3.19 -17.06 18.48
N ASP A 42 2.05 -16.53 18.89
CA ASP A 42 1.54 -16.67 20.26
C ASP A 42 1.20 -18.14 20.59
N GLU A 43 0.59 -18.87 19.65
CA GLU A 43 0.33 -20.30 19.80
C GLU A 43 1.62 -21.13 19.87
N LEU A 44 2.60 -20.79 19.04
CA LEU A 44 3.90 -21.45 19.03
C LEU A 44 4.78 -21.05 20.20
N CYS A 45 4.65 -19.86 20.78
CA CYS A 45 5.51 -19.42 21.86
C CYS A 45 4.93 -19.72 23.25
N ASN A 46 3.73 -20.31 23.33
CA ASN A 46 3.07 -20.61 24.59
C ASN A 46 3.33 -22.06 25.04
N PRO A 47 4.20 -22.32 26.04
CA PRO A 47 4.53 -23.68 26.48
C PRO A 47 3.35 -24.45 27.08
N SER A 48 2.32 -23.74 27.55
CA SER A 48 1.11 -24.36 28.11
C SER A 48 0.29 -25.10 27.04
N LEU A 49 0.37 -24.68 25.78
CA LEU A 49 -0.34 -25.31 24.65
C LEU A 49 0.36 -26.56 24.12
N TRP A 50 1.65 -26.72 24.45
CA TRP A 50 2.44 -27.89 24.05
C TRP A 50 2.29 -29.06 25.02
N SER A 51 1.83 -28.79 26.23
CA SER A 51 1.61 -29.81 27.25
C SER A 51 0.31 -30.55 26.94
N ALA A 52 0.37 -31.55 26.06
CA ALA A 52 -0.75 -32.44 25.85
C ALA A 52 -1.12 -33.14 27.18
N PRO A 53 -2.41 -33.25 27.55
CA PRO A 53 -2.79 -34.13 28.64
C PRO A 53 -2.42 -35.53 28.21
N SER A 54 -1.41 -36.10 28.86
CA SER A 54 -1.09 -37.51 28.72
C SER A 54 -2.30 -38.28 29.25
N SER A 55 -3.17 -38.77 28.37
CA SER A 55 -4.12 -39.82 28.74
C SER A 55 -3.33 -41.10 29.01
N ALA A 56 -2.79 -41.20 30.22
CA ALA A 56 -2.38 -42.44 30.83
C ALA A 56 -3.06 -42.50 32.21
N SER A 57 -4.20 -43.19 32.23
CA SER A 57 -4.70 -44.01 33.33
C SER A 57 -4.36 -43.61 34.76
N GLY A 58 -5.38 -43.13 35.48
CA GLY A 58 -5.64 -43.42 36.90
C GLY A 58 -4.48 -43.32 37.88
N GLY A 59 -4.45 -42.24 38.66
CA GLY A 59 -3.57 -42.17 39.83
C GLY A 59 -3.65 -40.83 40.53
N SER A 60 -4.49 -40.77 41.56
CA SER A 60 -4.44 -39.75 42.61
C SER A 60 -3.01 -39.51 43.10
N LEU A 61 -2.62 -38.25 43.34
CA LEU A 61 -2.12 -37.72 44.63
C LEU A 61 -1.43 -36.35 44.45
N LEU A 62 -2.09 -35.31 44.98
CA LEU A 62 -1.57 -34.21 45.79
C LEU A 62 -0.11 -33.71 45.55
N LEU A 63 0.05 -32.41 45.22
CA LEU A 63 0.77 -31.44 46.07
C LEU A 63 0.58 -29.97 45.59
N ASN A 64 -0.33 -29.29 46.28
CA ASN A 64 -0.30 -27.91 46.82
C ASN A 64 0.49 -26.78 46.12
N GLY A 65 -0.24 -25.74 45.69
CA GLY A 65 0.28 -24.43 45.28
C GLY A 65 -0.82 -23.42 44.96
N ASP A 66 -1.50 -22.94 46.01
CA ASP A 66 -2.28 -21.69 46.15
C ASP A 66 -2.33 -20.74 44.94
N SER A 67 -3.51 -20.61 44.31
CA SER A 67 -4.10 -19.32 43.93
C SER A 67 -5.60 -19.49 43.62
N SER A 68 -6.38 -18.66 44.30
CA SER A 68 -7.85 -18.53 44.34
C SER A 68 -8.62 -18.79 43.03
N SER A 69 -9.73 -19.51 43.17
CA SER A 69 -10.77 -19.80 42.18
C SER A 69 -11.42 -18.56 41.55
N ASP A 70 -11.68 -18.63 40.24
CA ASP A 70 -13.05 -18.54 39.71
C ASP A 70 -13.22 -19.58 38.60
N SER A 71 -14.03 -20.59 38.89
CA SER A 71 -14.51 -21.58 37.92
C SER A 71 -15.89 -21.13 37.49
N SER A 72 -16.02 -20.66 36.24
CA SER A 72 -17.31 -20.62 35.57
C SER A 72 -17.14 -20.64 34.04
N HIS A 73 -17.34 -21.84 33.50
CA HIS A 73 -17.75 -22.18 32.13
C HIS A 73 -16.73 -22.00 30.99
N HIS A 74 -16.26 -23.13 30.43
CA HIS A 74 -16.65 -23.57 29.07
C HIS A 74 -15.89 -24.85 28.70
N LEU A 75 -16.28 -25.97 29.33
CA LEU A 75 -16.05 -27.30 28.77
C LEU A 75 -17.09 -27.50 27.65
N ASP A 76 -16.85 -26.94 26.47
CA ASP A 76 -17.57 -27.36 25.28
C ASP A 76 -16.57 -27.83 24.21
N PHE A 77 -16.27 -29.12 24.30
CA PHE A 77 -15.89 -29.90 23.14
C PHE A 77 -17.14 -30.04 22.25
N ALA A 78 -17.17 -29.32 21.12
CA ALA A 78 -17.76 -29.71 19.83
C ALA A 78 -18.30 -28.48 19.08
N GLY A 79 -17.51 -27.98 18.12
CA GLY A 79 -18.01 -27.26 16.96
C GLY A 79 -18.23 -25.76 17.14
N SER A 80 -17.47 -24.98 16.38
CA SER A 80 -17.73 -23.57 16.08
C SER A 80 -17.18 -22.51 17.05
N GLY A 81 -15.94 -22.68 17.53
CA GLY A 81 -15.16 -21.61 18.16
C GLY A 81 -13.95 -21.26 17.31
N GLY A 82 -14.11 -20.39 16.31
CA GLY A 82 -12.99 -19.89 15.52
C GLY A 82 -12.06 -19.08 16.41
N GLY A 83 -10.87 -19.62 16.70
CA GLY A 83 -9.87 -18.92 17.49
C GLY A 83 -9.37 -17.64 16.82
N ALA A 84 -8.57 -16.84 17.53
CA ALA A 84 -7.99 -15.60 16.99
C ALA A 84 -7.29 -15.83 15.63
N LEU A 85 -6.63 -16.98 15.46
CA LEU A 85 -6.02 -17.40 14.21
C LEU A 85 -7.04 -17.65 13.08
N ASP A 86 -8.15 -18.33 13.37
CA ASP A 86 -9.18 -18.62 12.35
C ASP A 86 -9.95 -17.36 11.96
N GLU A 87 -10.18 -16.45 12.91
CA GLU A 87 -10.75 -15.13 12.63
C GLU A 87 -9.80 -14.28 11.77
N ALA A 88 -8.50 -14.26 12.07
CA ALA A 88 -7.51 -13.55 11.27
C ALA A 88 -7.42 -14.13 9.84
N ARG A 89 -7.50 -15.46 9.69
CA ARG A 89 -7.58 -16.14 8.38
C ARG A 89 -8.85 -15.76 7.62
N LEU A 90 -9.99 -15.69 8.30
CA LEU A 90 -11.25 -15.30 7.67
C LEU A 90 -11.19 -13.87 7.15
N ARG A 91 -10.69 -12.92 7.95
CA ARG A 91 -10.50 -11.51 7.53
C ARG A 91 -9.55 -11.38 6.36
N TYR A 92 -8.40 -12.06 6.40
CA TYR A 92 -7.46 -12.09 5.29
C TYR A 92 -8.11 -12.60 3.99
N LYS A 93 -8.88 -13.70 4.07
CA LYS A 93 -9.58 -14.23 2.90
C LYS A 93 -10.59 -13.22 2.34
N ASN A 94 -11.33 -12.54 3.21
CA ASN A 94 -12.33 -11.54 2.81
C ASN A 94 -11.69 -10.29 2.20
N SER A 95 -10.67 -9.71 2.83
CA SER A 95 -9.97 -8.53 2.31
C SER A 95 -9.30 -8.81 0.97
N VAL A 96 -8.69 -9.99 0.81
CA VAL A 96 -8.14 -10.43 -0.48
C VAL A 96 -9.23 -10.61 -1.54
N ALA A 97 -10.39 -11.17 -1.18
CA ALA A 97 -11.51 -11.32 -2.12
C ALA A 97 -12.01 -9.93 -2.60
N SER A 98 -12.17 -8.98 -1.67
CA SER A 98 -12.54 -7.60 -1.98
C SER A 98 -11.50 -6.91 -2.86
N LEU A 99 -10.21 -7.06 -2.54
CA LEU A 99 -9.11 -6.52 -3.34
C LEU A 99 -9.13 -7.06 -4.78
N ARG A 100 -9.34 -8.38 -4.94
CA ARG A 100 -9.47 -9.01 -6.27
C ARG A 100 -10.68 -8.48 -7.04
N ALA A 101 -11.82 -8.27 -6.35
CA ALA A 101 -13.01 -7.71 -6.98
C ALA A 101 -12.77 -6.29 -7.50
N VAL A 102 -12.08 -5.45 -6.71
CA VAL A 102 -11.69 -4.10 -7.12
C VAL A 102 -10.73 -4.15 -8.32
N LEU A 103 -9.68 -4.97 -8.26
CA LEU A 103 -8.73 -5.12 -9.37
C LEU A 103 -9.41 -5.60 -10.67
N ALA A 104 -10.39 -6.48 -10.57
CA ALA A 104 -11.19 -6.92 -11.71
C ALA A 104 -12.13 -5.84 -12.25
N ALA A 105 -12.58 -4.91 -11.39
CA ALA A 105 -13.45 -3.79 -11.76
C ALA A 105 -12.70 -2.60 -12.38
N ILE A 106 -11.39 -2.45 -12.13
CA ILE A 106 -10.60 -1.34 -12.70
C ILE A 106 -10.64 -1.34 -14.24
N PRO A 107 -10.37 -2.45 -14.96
CA PRO A 107 -10.47 -2.47 -16.42
C PRO A 107 -11.87 -2.16 -16.95
N THR A 108 -12.91 -2.61 -16.25
CA THR A 108 -14.31 -2.41 -16.68
C THR A 108 -14.78 -0.98 -16.43
N SER A 109 -14.31 -0.31 -15.36
CA SER A 109 -14.58 1.11 -15.11
C SER A 109 -14.03 2.01 -16.22
N ARG A 110 -12.85 1.68 -16.76
CA ARG A 110 -12.24 2.38 -17.90
C ARG A 110 -13.06 2.19 -19.18
N LYS A 111 -13.61 0.98 -19.39
CA LYS A 111 -14.44 0.66 -20.56
C LYS A 111 -15.86 1.24 -20.47
N ALA A 112 -16.45 1.31 -19.28
CA ALA A 112 -17.76 1.93 -19.05
C ALA A 112 -17.75 3.44 -19.30
N LYS A 113 -16.61 4.11 -19.07
CA LYS A 113 -16.40 5.52 -19.44
C LYS A 113 -16.22 5.73 -20.97
N SER A 114 -15.98 4.65 -21.73
CA SER A 114 -15.79 4.69 -23.19
C SER A 114 -17.03 4.28 -24.01
N PHE A 115 -18.09 3.79 -23.36
CA PHE A 115 -19.34 3.43 -24.03
C PHE A 115 -20.32 4.61 -24.05
N ASP A 116 -19.87 5.74 -24.61
CA ASP A 116 -20.76 6.71 -25.22
C ASP A 116 -20.73 6.41 -26.74
N PRO A 117 -21.82 5.89 -27.34
CA PRO A 117 -21.84 5.47 -28.74
C PRO A 117 -21.85 6.72 -29.66
N GLY A 118 -20.72 7.41 -29.71
CA GLY A 118 -20.51 8.62 -30.51
C GLY A 118 -19.04 8.99 -30.73
N ALA A 119 -18.11 8.59 -29.85
CA ALA A 119 -16.70 8.95 -29.98
C ALA A 119 -15.88 7.82 -30.60
N SER A 120 -16.07 7.62 -31.92
CA SER A 120 -15.11 6.88 -32.73
C SER A 120 -13.82 7.68 -32.85
N MET A 121 -12.69 7.02 -32.59
CA MET A 121 -11.32 7.47 -32.84
C MET A 121 -10.81 8.66 -32.02
N SER A 122 -10.40 8.41 -30.77
CA SER A 122 -9.02 8.68 -30.35
C SER A 122 -8.79 8.14 -28.94
N SER A 123 -7.59 7.63 -28.72
CA SER A 123 -7.08 7.15 -27.45
C SER A 123 -7.18 8.23 -26.37
N SER A 124 -8.22 8.18 -25.52
CA SER A 124 -8.38 9.16 -24.44
C SER A 124 -7.97 8.57 -23.10
N ILE A 125 -6.73 8.89 -22.71
CA ILE A 125 -6.29 9.03 -21.32
C ILE A 125 -7.29 9.99 -20.63
N PRO A 126 -7.70 9.78 -19.35
CA PRO A 126 -8.65 10.67 -18.69
C PRO A 126 -8.14 12.12 -18.76
N LEU A 127 -8.99 13.02 -19.27
CA LEU A 127 -8.70 14.42 -19.62
C LEU A 127 -8.03 15.23 -18.48
N VAL A 128 -8.25 14.85 -17.22
CA VAL A 128 -7.66 15.47 -16.03
C VAL A 128 -6.16 15.14 -15.92
N ASP A 129 -5.78 13.88 -16.12
CA ASP A 129 -4.37 13.47 -16.09
C ASP A 129 -3.60 14.00 -17.30
N GLN A 130 -4.28 14.20 -18.44
CA GLN A 130 -3.67 14.72 -19.67
C GLN A 130 -3.23 16.20 -19.52
N VAL A 131 -4.09 17.06 -18.97
CA VAL A 131 -3.78 18.49 -18.79
C VAL A 131 -2.71 18.70 -17.72
N GLU A 132 -2.75 17.93 -16.63
CA GLU A 132 -1.72 17.99 -15.59
C GLU A 132 -0.36 17.51 -16.14
N MET A 133 -0.36 16.41 -16.90
CA MET A 133 0.83 15.88 -17.57
C MET A 133 1.44 16.89 -18.55
N GLU A 134 0.61 17.56 -19.37
CA GLU A 134 1.06 18.62 -20.28
C GLU A 134 1.68 19.80 -19.52
N SER A 135 1.07 20.22 -18.40
CA SER A 135 1.62 21.32 -17.58
C SER A 135 2.96 20.95 -16.92
N LEU A 136 3.10 19.70 -16.45
CA LEU A 136 4.33 19.19 -15.85
C LEU A 136 5.43 19.03 -16.90
N GLU A 137 5.08 18.61 -18.10
CA GLU A 137 6.03 18.54 -19.22
C GLU A 137 6.52 19.94 -19.62
N GLU A 138 5.63 20.93 -19.66
CA GLU A 138 5.99 22.34 -19.90
C GLU A 138 6.91 22.88 -18.79
N GLN A 139 6.58 22.64 -17.52
CA GLN A 139 7.43 23.02 -16.40
C GLN A 139 8.81 22.37 -16.48
N ALA A 140 8.88 21.08 -16.80
CA ALA A 140 10.14 20.37 -16.98
C ALA A 140 10.96 20.96 -18.13
N SER A 141 10.30 21.32 -19.24
CA SER A 141 10.95 22.00 -20.37
C SER A 141 11.53 23.36 -19.97
N ASN A 142 10.75 24.17 -19.24
CA ASN A 142 11.19 25.48 -18.74
C ASN A 142 12.36 25.36 -17.76
N LEU A 143 12.32 24.39 -16.84
CA LEU A 143 13.43 24.11 -15.91
C LEU A 143 14.69 23.67 -16.65
N ARG A 144 14.59 22.81 -17.67
CA ARG A 144 15.75 22.42 -18.49
C ARG A 144 16.36 23.62 -19.22
N LYS A 145 15.54 24.50 -19.80
CA LYS A 145 16.02 25.74 -20.45
C LYS A 145 16.73 26.65 -19.44
N ALA A 146 16.14 26.86 -18.27
CA ALA A 146 16.74 27.68 -17.22
C ALA A 146 18.07 27.09 -16.71
N LEU A 147 18.16 25.77 -16.57
CA LEU A 147 19.39 25.08 -16.19
C LEU A 147 20.51 25.30 -17.20
N VAL A 148 20.22 25.17 -18.50
CA VAL A 148 21.18 25.43 -19.58
C VAL A 148 21.66 26.88 -19.55
N GLU A 149 20.75 27.84 -19.39
CA GLU A 149 21.11 29.27 -19.34
C GLU A 149 21.97 29.60 -18.10
N LYS A 150 21.62 29.04 -16.93
CA LYS A 150 22.42 29.24 -15.71
C LYS A 150 23.80 28.60 -15.82
N ASN A 151 23.92 27.42 -16.44
CA ASN A 151 25.23 26.82 -16.73
C ASN A 151 26.07 27.66 -17.69
N LYS A 152 25.45 28.29 -18.69
CA LYS A 152 26.15 29.23 -19.59
C LYS A 152 26.69 30.44 -18.83
N HIS A 153 25.89 31.01 -17.92
CA HIS A 153 26.32 32.12 -17.08
C HIS A 153 27.47 31.73 -16.13
N LEU A 154 27.40 30.56 -15.49
CA LEU A 154 28.49 30.04 -14.67
C LEU A 154 29.78 29.88 -15.47
N LYS A 155 29.69 29.35 -16.69
CA LYS A 155 30.86 29.21 -17.57
C LYS A 155 31.50 30.57 -17.87
N LEU A 156 30.70 31.60 -18.17
CA LEU A 156 31.19 32.95 -18.39
C LEU A 156 31.94 33.49 -17.17
N LEU A 157 31.36 33.34 -15.97
CA LEU A 157 32.00 33.76 -14.72
C LEU A 157 33.32 33.02 -14.46
N ILE A 158 33.35 31.71 -14.72
CA ILE A 158 34.57 30.90 -14.61
C ILE A 158 35.64 31.39 -15.59
N ASP A 159 35.27 31.69 -16.83
CA ASP A 159 36.21 32.17 -17.84
C ASP A 159 36.76 33.56 -17.47
N GLN A 160 35.91 34.48 -16.99
CA GLN A 160 36.32 35.79 -16.46
C GLN A 160 37.26 35.66 -15.26
N LEU A 161 36.97 34.74 -14.33
CA LEU A 161 37.84 34.52 -13.17
C LEU A 161 39.21 33.97 -13.60
N ARG A 162 39.24 33.06 -14.58
CA ARG A 162 40.49 32.51 -15.13
C ARG A 162 41.33 33.58 -15.81
N GLU A 163 40.69 34.47 -16.58
CA GLU A 163 41.36 35.62 -17.21
C GLU A 163 41.95 36.56 -16.15
N LEU A 164 41.16 36.92 -15.13
CA LEU A 164 41.63 37.75 -14.02
C LEU A 164 42.83 37.12 -13.28
N ILE A 165 42.79 35.81 -13.03
CA ILE A 165 43.91 35.09 -12.41
C ILE A 165 45.15 35.14 -13.31
N ALA A 166 44.99 34.95 -14.63
CA ALA A 166 46.09 35.04 -15.58
C ALA A 166 46.71 36.43 -15.57
N ASP A 167 45.88 37.48 -15.62
CA ASP A 167 46.32 38.87 -15.53
C ASP A 167 47.11 39.10 -14.25
N VAL A 168 46.55 38.80 -13.07
CA VAL A 168 47.22 38.94 -11.76
C VAL A 168 48.56 38.21 -11.74
N SER A 169 48.63 37.01 -12.32
CA SER A 169 49.86 36.22 -12.38
C SER A 169 50.95 36.91 -13.21
N THR A 170 50.60 37.66 -14.26
CA THR A 170 51.59 38.46 -15.02
C THR A 170 52.21 39.58 -14.19
N TRP A 171 51.47 40.17 -13.25
CA TRP A 171 51.98 41.19 -12.33
C TRP A 171 52.83 40.61 -11.19
N GLN A 172 52.67 39.32 -10.89
CA GLN A 172 53.40 38.63 -9.81
C GLN A 172 54.66 37.92 -10.29
N SER A 173 54.95 37.92 -11.61
CA SER A 173 56.22 37.40 -12.11
C SER A 173 57.37 38.26 -11.57
N PRO A 174 58.35 37.69 -10.83
CA PRO A 174 59.51 38.44 -10.39
C PRO A 174 60.23 39.03 -11.60
N CYS A 175 60.38 40.35 -11.68
CA CYS A 175 61.37 40.94 -12.57
C CYS A 175 62.72 40.36 -12.12
N SER A 176 63.30 39.46 -12.92
CA SER A 176 64.69 39.03 -12.69
C SER A 176 65.56 40.27 -12.80
N VAL A 177 66.15 40.68 -11.67
CA VAL A 177 67.26 41.64 -11.59
C VAL A 177 68.57 40.94 -11.84
#